data_AF-A0A7C5IRR1-F1
#
_entry.id   AF-A0A7C5IRR1-F1
#
_cell.length_a   1.000
_cell.length_b   1.000
_cell.length_c   1.000
_cell.angle_alpha   90.00
_cell.angle_beta   90.00
_cell.angle_gamma   90.00
#
_symmetry.space_group_name_H-M   'P 1'
#
loop_
_entity.id
_entity.type
_entity.pdbx_description
1 polymer ?
#
loop_
_entity_poly.entity_id
_entity_poly.type
_entity_poly.pdbx_seq_one_letter_code
_entity_poly.pdbx_strand_id
1 'polypeptide(L)'
;VIRTIRVLRVFRIFKLGRYVREGEALMQAMRASRWRITVFFGAVLMICVVVGALMYVVEGAVPRAPGEGFTSIPRSIYWAIVTLTTVGYGDISPTTAIGQTIAAFVMILGYAIIAVPTGIVTAELAKHGRKARDGQHEVSTAACMSCSQEGHDPDADFCKYCGAAL
;
A
#
# COMPACT_ATOMS: atom_id res chain seq x y z
N VAL A 1 4.32 41.37 -27.26
CA VAL A 1 3.02 41.14 -26.56
C VAL A 1 2.37 39.80 -26.94
N ILE A 2 2.15 39.47 -28.22
CA ILE A 2 1.46 38.22 -28.67
C ILE A 2 2.19 36.92 -28.24
N ARG A 3 3.53 36.90 -28.16
CA ARG A 3 4.31 35.74 -27.68
C ARG A 3 4.07 35.45 -26.19
N THR A 4 3.95 36.47 -25.36
CA THR A 4 3.75 36.36 -23.91
C THR A 4 2.38 35.76 -23.58
N ILE A 5 1.35 36.07 -24.38
CA ILE A 5 -0.01 35.53 -24.23
C ILE A 5 -0.06 34.01 -24.48
N ARG A 6 0.85 33.44 -25.30
CA ARG A 6 0.93 31.98 -25.49
C ARG A 6 1.39 31.23 -24.25
N VAL A 7 2.15 31.88 -23.36
CA VAL A 7 2.60 31.32 -22.07
C VAL A 7 1.41 31.12 -21.13
N LEU A 8 0.32 31.88 -21.29
CA LEU A 8 -0.92 31.67 -20.51
C LEU A 8 -1.53 30.27 -20.70
N ARG A 9 -1.12 29.51 -21.72
CA ARG A 9 -1.50 28.09 -21.85
C ARG A 9 -0.91 27.20 -20.75
N VAL A 10 0.13 27.62 -20.03
CA VAL A 10 0.62 26.93 -18.82
C VAL A 10 -0.45 26.88 -17.73
N PHE A 11 -1.36 27.86 -17.68
CA PHE A 11 -2.47 27.85 -16.72
C PHE A 11 -3.46 26.70 -16.96
N ARG A 12 -3.35 25.94 -18.07
CA ARG A 12 -4.03 24.64 -18.19
C ARG A 12 -3.64 23.67 -17.06
N ILE A 13 -2.50 23.88 -16.42
CA ILE A 13 -2.08 23.13 -15.23
C ILE A 13 -3.01 23.36 -14.02
N PHE A 14 -3.78 24.47 -13.97
CA PHE A 14 -4.82 24.64 -12.96
C PHE A 14 -6.01 23.68 -13.17
N LYS A 15 -6.18 23.09 -14.36
CA LYS A 15 -7.12 21.94 -14.54
C LYS A 15 -6.65 20.69 -13.79
N LEU A 16 -5.41 20.66 -13.33
CA LEU A 16 -4.91 19.63 -12.41
C LEU A 16 -5.59 19.72 -11.04
N GLY A 17 -6.25 20.84 -10.69
CA GLY A 17 -7.07 20.97 -9.48
C GLY A 17 -8.18 19.91 -9.37
N ARG A 18 -8.69 19.39 -10.50
CA ARG A 18 -9.61 18.24 -10.51
C ARG A 18 -8.92 16.95 -10.05
N TYR A 19 -7.63 16.78 -10.36
CA TYR A 19 -6.81 15.65 -9.90
C TYR A 19 -6.34 15.83 -8.46
N VAL A 20 -6.25 17.06 -7.94
CA VAL A 20 -5.92 17.31 -6.52
C VAL A 20 -6.95 16.65 -5.60
N ARG A 21 -8.24 16.67 -5.96
CA ARG A 21 -9.29 16.01 -5.17
C ARG A 21 -9.18 14.48 -5.14
N GLU A 22 -8.76 13.87 -6.25
CA GLU A 22 -8.42 12.44 -6.31
C GLU A 22 -7.14 12.13 -5.52
N GLY A 23 -6.16 13.04 -5.58
CA GLY A 23 -4.93 12.96 -4.79
C GLY A 23 -5.16 13.06 -3.28
N GLU A 24 -6.13 13.86 -2.85
CA GLU A 24 -6.55 13.94 -1.44
C GLU A 24 -7.14 12.62 -0.96
N ALA A 25 -7.96 11.95 -1.78
CA ALA A 25 -8.50 10.62 -1.45
C ALA A 25 -7.38 9.57 -1.29
N LEU A 26 -6.37 9.60 -2.17
CA LEU A 26 -5.18 8.74 -2.05
C LEU A 26 -4.39 9.06 -0.78
N MET A 27 -4.14 10.34 -0.49
CA MET A 27 -3.43 10.77 0.72
C MET A 27 -4.17 10.36 2.00
N GLN A 28 -5.50 10.50 2.01
CA GLN A 28 -6.33 10.06 3.14
C GLN A 28 -6.28 8.54 3.32
N ALA A 29 -6.34 7.77 2.23
CA ALA A 29 -6.19 6.32 2.28
C ALA A 29 -4.81 5.89 2.82
N MET A 30 -3.73 6.54 2.40
CA MET A 30 -2.39 6.30 2.95
C MET A 30 -2.29 6.66 4.44
N ARG A 31 -2.87 7.80 4.84
CA ARG A 31 -2.83 8.24 6.24
C ARG A 31 -3.68 7.35 7.15
N ALA A 32 -4.80 6.84 6.65
CA ALA A 32 -5.65 5.87 7.34
C ALA A 32 -4.97 4.50 7.47
N SER A 33 -4.18 4.09 6.47
CA SER A 33 -3.43 2.82 6.47
C SER A 33 -2.03 2.90 7.09
N ARG A 34 -1.59 4.08 7.57
CA ARG A 34 -0.21 4.32 8.03
C ARG A 34 0.31 3.24 8.98
N TRP A 35 -0.49 2.85 9.97
CA TRP A 35 -0.09 1.88 10.98
C TRP A 35 0.08 0.48 10.40
N ARG A 36 -0.83 0.07 9.51
CA ARG A 36 -0.74 -1.22 8.81
C ARG A 36 0.50 -1.27 7.90
N ILE A 37 0.75 -0.16 7.20
CA ILE A 37 1.93 -0.01 6.34
C ILE A 37 3.22 -0.04 7.16
N THR A 38 3.29 0.67 8.29
CA THR A 38 4.46 0.66 9.18
C THR A 38 4.74 -0.73 9.74
N VAL A 39 3.71 -1.45 10.20
CA VAL A 39 3.86 -2.84 10.70
C VAL A 39 4.37 -3.75 9.58
N PHE A 40 3.82 -3.62 8.37
CA PHE A 40 4.24 -4.39 7.21
C PHE A 40 5.72 -4.14 6.86
N PHE A 41 6.14 -2.89 6.69
CA PHE A 41 7.55 -2.57 6.41
C PHE A 41 8.48 -2.96 7.56
N GLY A 42 8.01 -2.90 8.81
CA GLY A 42 8.74 -3.42 9.97
C GLY A 42 8.98 -4.93 9.88
N ALA A 43 7.96 -5.71 9.48
CA ALA A 43 8.08 -7.15 9.27
C ALA A 43 9.01 -7.48 8.09
N VAL A 44 8.91 -6.74 6.98
CA VAL A 44 9.81 -6.88 5.83
C VAL A 44 11.26 -6.62 6.24
N LEU A 45 11.52 -5.56 7.00
CA LEU A 45 12.85 -5.24 7.50
C LEU A 45 13.38 -6.34 8.42
N MET A 46 12.54 -6.86 9.32
CA MET A 46 12.90 -7.98 10.20
C MET A 46 13.28 -9.23 9.39
N ILE A 47 12.53 -9.57 8.34
CA ILE A 47 12.86 -10.66 7.41
C ILE A 47 14.23 -10.41 6.76
N CYS A 48 14.49 -9.20 6.25
CA CYS A 48 15.79 -8.85 5.67
C CYS A 48 16.94 -9.00 6.67
N VAL A 49 16.73 -8.64 7.94
CA VAL A 49 17.72 -8.82 9.01
C VAL A 49 18.03 -10.29 9.23
N VAL A 50 17.00 -11.13 9.34
CA VAL A 50 17.14 -12.59 9.56
C VAL A 50 17.82 -13.25 8.37
N VAL A 51 17.36 -12.97 7.16
CA VAL A 51 17.93 -13.52 5.92
C VAL A 51 19.37 -13.03 5.72
N GLY A 52 19.64 -11.74 5.93
CA GLY A 52 20.98 -11.19 5.84
C GLY A 52 21.96 -11.83 6.84
N ALA A 53 21.53 -12.03 8.08
CA ALA A 53 22.32 -12.74 9.09
C ALA A 53 22.57 -14.21 8.69
N LEU A 54 21.55 -14.91 8.18
CA LEU A 54 21.69 -16.29 7.70
C LEU A 54 22.69 -16.37 6.54
N MET A 55 22.61 -15.45 5.58
CA MET A 55 23.52 -15.40 4.45
C MET A 55 24.95 -15.07 4.86
N TYR A 56 25.13 -14.19 5.85
CA TYR A 56 26.46 -13.95 6.42
C TYR A 56 27.07 -15.23 7.00
N VAL A 57 26.29 -16.06 7.68
CA VAL A 57 26.77 -17.33 8.24
C VAL A 57 27.09 -18.34 7.14
N VAL A 58 26.26 -18.44 6.09
CA VAL A 58 26.43 -19.43 5.00
C VAL A 58 27.54 -19.03 4.02
N GLU A 59 27.59 -17.76 3.63
CA GLU A 59 28.48 -17.27 2.57
C GLU A 59 29.69 -16.47 3.07
N GLY A 60 29.69 -16.03 4.35
CA GLY A 60 30.74 -15.16 4.88
C GLY A 60 32.10 -15.84 5.01
N ALA A 61 32.14 -17.17 5.09
CA ALA A 61 33.38 -17.95 5.13
C ALA A 61 33.93 -18.33 3.73
N VAL A 62 33.20 -18.00 2.66
CA VAL A 62 33.60 -18.37 1.28
C VAL A 62 34.70 -17.42 0.78
N PRO A 63 35.86 -17.94 0.33
CA PRO A 63 36.95 -17.11 -0.18
C PRO A 63 36.52 -16.25 -1.37
N ARG A 64 36.68 -14.93 -1.26
CA ARG A 64 36.40 -13.92 -2.30
C ARG A 64 37.46 -12.83 -2.27
N ALA A 65 37.49 -11.97 -3.30
CA ALA A 65 38.39 -10.83 -3.31
C ALA A 65 38.11 -9.90 -2.11
N PRO A 66 39.13 -9.19 -1.58
CA PRO A 66 38.96 -8.32 -0.43
C PRO A 66 37.85 -7.28 -0.67
N GLY A 67 36.83 -7.27 0.18
CA GLY A 67 35.71 -6.33 0.08
C GLY A 67 34.56 -6.77 -0.82
N GLU A 68 34.59 -7.98 -1.38
CA GLU A 68 33.51 -8.56 -2.18
C GLU A 68 32.68 -9.60 -1.40
N GLY A 69 31.38 -9.67 -1.70
CA GLY A 69 30.49 -10.66 -1.10
C GLY A 69 29.95 -10.30 0.30
N PHE A 70 29.70 -11.34 1.10
CA PHE A 70 29.02 -11.27 2.40
C PHE A 70 30.00 -10.98 3.54
N THR A 71 30.69 -9.84 3.50
CA THR A 71 31.79 -9.52 4.44
C THR A 71 31.34 -9.11 5.84
N SER A 72 30.10 -8.64 6.00
CA SER A 72 29.53 -8.21 7.28
C SER A 72 28.02 -8.40 7.31
N ILE A 73 27.43 -8.46 8.51
CA ILE A 73 25.97 -8.56 8.67
C ILE A 73 25.25 -7.38 7.99
N PRO A 74 25.62 -6.10 8.21
CA PRO A 74 24.95 -4.99 7.53
C PRO A 74 25.01 -5.07 6.00
N ARG A 75 26.14 -5.53 5.44
CA ARG A 75 26.29 -5.72 4.00
C ARG A 75 25.41 -6.86 3.48
N SER A 76 25.25 -7.92 4.26
CA SER A 76 24.37 -9.05 3.94
C SER A 76 22.89 -8.68 4.05
N ILE A 77 22.52 -7.79 4.97
CA ILE A 77 21.19 -7.19 5.07
C ILE A 77 20.90 -6.32 3.84
N TYR A 78 21.87 -5.51 3.41
CA TYR A 78 21.75 -4.74 2.17
C TYR A 78 21.46 -5.65 0.97
N TRP A 79 22.18 -6.77 0.84
CA TRP A 79 21.86 -7.77 -0.19
C TRP A 79 20.42 -8.29 -0.07
N ALA A 80 19.99 -8.66 1.14
CA ALA A 80 18.63 -9.15 1.36
C ALA A 80 17.58 -8.12 0.96
N ILE A 81 17.79 -6.82 1.25
CA ILE A 81 16.90 -5.73 0.82
C ILE A 81 16.86 -5.64 -0.71
N VAL A 82 18.02 -5.58 -1.38
CA VAL A 82 18.12 -5.43 -2.84
C VAL A 82 17.49 -6.62 -3.58
N THR A 83 17.67 -7.84 -3.07
CA THR A 83 17.06 -9.05 -3.64
C THR A 83 15.56 -9.11 -3.37
N LEU A 84 15.12 -8.86 -2.13
CA LEU A 84 13.70 -8.92 -1.76
C LEU A 84 12.86 -7.85 -2.46
N THR A 85 13.45 -6.67 -2.70
CA THR A 85 12.83 -5.58 -3.46
C THR A 85 12.94 -5.76 -4.97
N THR A 86 13.47 -6.89 -5.44
CA THR A 86 13.65 -7.23 -6.87
C THR A 86 14.54 -6.28 -7.66
N VAL A 87 15.36 -5.45 -6.98
CA VAL A 87 16.29 -4.52 -7.64
C VAL A 87 17.47 -5.27 -8.24
N GLY A 88 18.08 -6.16 -7.46
CA GLY A 88 19.09 -7.11 -7.94
C GLY A 88 20.30 -6.48 -8.64
N TYR A 89 21.02 -5.55 -7.99
CA TYR A 89 22.20 -4.91 -8.59
C TYR A 89 23.30 -5.89 -9.04
N GLY A 90 23.39 -7.06 -8.41
CA GLY A 90 24.37 -8.10 -8.75
C GLY A 90 25.77 -7.88 -8.18
N ASP A 91 25.96 -6.84 -7.37
CA ASP A 91 27.20 -6.52 -6.66
C ASP A 91 27.55 -7.52 -5.54
N ILE A 92 26.54 -8.19 -4.99
CA ILE A 92 26.67 -9.29 -4.03
C ILE A 92 25.77 -10.43 -4.49
N SER A 93 26.31 -11.65 -4.55
CA SER A 93 25.54 -12.83 -4.93
C SER A 93 26.08 -14.10 -4.24
N PRO A 94 25.18 -15.03 -3.85
CA PRO A 94 25.59 -16.32 -3.29
C PRO A 94 26.24 -17.20 -4.34
N THR A 95 27.28 -17.91 -3.94
CA THR A 95 27.97 -18.87 -4.81
C THR A 95 27.83 -20.31 -4.32
N THR A 96 27.49 -20.51 -3.04
CA THR A 96 27.26 -21.85 -2.51
C THR A 96 25.88 -22.36 -2.93
N ALA A 97 25.75 -23.67 -3.10
CA ALA A 97 24.46 -24.30 -3.42
C ALA A 97 23.39 -23.96 -2.37
N ILE A 98 23.76 -23.95 -1.08
CA ILE A 98 22.86 -23.61 0.03
C ILE A 98 22.45 -22.13 -0.06
N GLY A 99 23.40 -21.22 -0.25
CA GLY A 99 23.12 -19.79 -0.41
C GLY A 99 22.22 -19.49 -1.62
N GLN A 100 22.41 -20.21 -2.73
CA GLN A 100 21.57 -20.10 -3.92
C GLN A 100 20.15 -20.61 -3.68
N THR A 101 19.97 -21.72 -2.94
CA THR A 101 18.62 -22.18 -2.56
C THR A 101 17.90 -21.18 -1.68
N ILE A 102 18.59 -20.59 -0.69
CA ILE A 102 18.03 -19.53 0.16
C ILE A 102 17.62 -18.33 -0.70
N ALA A 103 18.51 -17.89 -1.60
CA ALA A 103 18.21 -16.78 -2.49
C ALA A 103 17.00 -17.03 -3.39
N ALA A 104 16.82 -18.25 -3.91
CA ALA A 104 15.64 -18.63 -4.68
C ALA A 104 14.35 -18.45 -3.87
N PHE A 105 14.31 -18.88 -2.61
CA PHE A 105 13.16 -18.64 -1.73
C PHE A 105 12.92 -17.15 -1.48
N VAL A 106 13.98 -16.37 -1.24
CA VAL A 106 13.89 -14.92 -1.01
C VAL A 106 13.34 -14.20 -2.24
N MET A 107 13.75 -14.59 -3.45
CA MET A 107 13.25 -14.02 -4.69
C MET A 107 11.73 -14.27 -4.86
N ILE A 108 11.25 -15.49 -4.58
CA ILE A 108 9.82 -15.81 -4.61
C ILE A 108 9.05 -15.01 -3.55
N LEU A 109 9.61 -14.89 -2.35
CA LEU A 109 9.01 -14.12 -1.25
C LEU A 109 8.87 -12.63 -1.62
N GLY A 110 9.85 -12.06 -2.34
CA GLY A 110 9.80 -10.68 -2.82
C GLY A 110 8.56 -10.38 -3.67
N TYR A 111 8.22 -11.26 -4.61
CA TYR A 111 7.00 -11.12 -5.41
C TYR A 111 5.72 -11.12 -4.58
N ALA A 112 5.64 -11.98 -3.56
CA ALA A 112 4.48 -12.04 -2.66
C ALA A 112 4.33 -10.75 -1.83
N ILE A 113 5.45 -10.19 -1.37
CA ILE A 113 5.49 -8.98 -0.54
C ILE A 113 4.98 -7.75 -1.31
N ILE A 114 5.30 -7.61 -2.60
CA ILE A 114 4.88 -6.44 -3.41
C ILE A 114 3.34 -6.32 -3.50
N ALA A 115 2.60 -7.42 -3.44
CA ALA A 115 1.14 -7.41 -3.54
C ALA A 115 0.46 -6.80 -2.29
N VAL A 116 1.07 -6.92 -1.11
CA VAL A 116 0.47 -6.53 0.17
C VAL A 116 0.23 -5.02 0.31
N PRO A 117 1.21 -4.12 0.10
CA PRO A 117 0.98 -2.68 0.24
C PRO A 117 -0.03 -2.17 -0.80
N THR A 118 0.03 -2.69 -2.02
CA THR A 118 -0.96 -2.42 -3.06
C THR A 118 -2.35 -2.82 -2.58
N GLY A 119 -2.53 -4.03 -2.05
CA GLY A 119 -3.80 -4.51 -1.51
C GLY A 119 -4.33 -3.67 -0.35
N ILE A 120 -3.46 -3.25 0.58
CA ILE A 120 -3.83 -2.38 1.71
C ILE A 120 -4.36 -1.03 1.22
N VAL A 121 -3.64 -0.39 0.29
CA VAL A 121 -4.00 0.92 -0.26
C VAL A 121 -5.27 0.82 -1.09
N THR A 122 -5.40 -0.19 -1.96
CA THR A 122 -6.61 -0.43 -2.76
C THR A 122 -7.83 -0.67 -1.89
N ALA A 123 -7.69 -1.42 -0.79
CA ALA A 123 -8.79 -1.66 0.14
C ALA A 123 -9.27 -0.37 0.83
N GLU A 124 -8.35 0.52 1.23
CA GLU A 124 -8.72 1.81 1.82
C GLU A 124 -9.30 2.79 0.79
N LEU A 125 -8.77 2.83 -0.44
CA LEU A 125 -9.37 3.59 -1.54
C LEU A 125 -10.82 3.14 -1.82
N ALA A 126 -11.06 1.83 -1.92
CA ALA A 126 -12.39 1.28 -2.15
C ALA A 126 -13.38 1.60 -1.01
N LYS A 127 -12.90 1.71 0.24
CA LYS A 127 -13.74 2.14 1.37
C LYS A 127 -14.15 3.62 1.28
N HIS A 128 -13.24 4.51 0.86
CA HIS A 128 -13.58 5.93 0.67
C HIS A 128 -14.56 6.13 -0.49
N GLY A 129 -14.36 5.39 -1.59
CA GLY A 129 -15.30 5.38 -2.71
C GLY A 129 -16.70 4.85 -2.34
N ARG A 130 -16.76 3.80 -1.49
CA ARG A 130 -18.04 3.32 -0.94
C ARG A 130 -18.69 4.31 0.01
N LYS A 131 -17.96 4.91 0.96
CA LYS A 131 -18.51 5.94 1.87
C LYS A 131 -19.06 7.17 1.13
N ALA A 132 -18.43 7.59 0.04
CA ALA A 132 -18.95 8.67 -0.80
C ALA A 132 -20.27 8.32 -1.50
N ARG A 133 -20.49 7.02 -1.84
CA ARG A 133 -21.76 6.52 -2.40
C ARG A 133 -22.81 6.25 -1.32
N ASP A 134 -22.39 5.76 -0.15
CA ASP A 134 -23.27 5.43 0.98
C ASP A 134 -23.71 6.69 1.75
N GLY A 135 -22.95 7.79 1.68
CA GLY A 135 -23.40 9.11 2.13
C GLY A 135 -24.49 9.75 1.25
N GLN A 136 -24.85 9.10 0.13
CA GLN A 136 -26.04 9.40 -0.68
C GLN A 136 -27.19 8.43 -0.42
N HIS A 137 -27.12 7.57 0.61
CA HIS A 137 -28.33 6.95 1.14
C HIS A 137 -29.15 8.08 1.75
N GLU A 138 -30.10 8.60 0.98
CA GLU A 138 -31.08 9.60 1.43
C GLU A 138 -31.91 8.95 2.54
N VAL A 139 -31.42 8.97 3.77
CA VAL A 139 -32.23 8.62 4.94
C VAL A 139 -33.39 9.60 4.98
N SER A 140 -34.59 9.08 4.78
CA SER A 140 -35.81 9.85 4.87
C SER A 140 -35.94 10.38 6.30
N THR A 141 -36.08 11.70 6.44
CA THR A 141 -36.46 12.37 7.68
C THR A 141 -37.96 12.21 7.99
N ALA A 142 -38.71 11.43 7.18
CA ALA A 142 -40.08 11.09 7.52
C ALA A 142 -40.10 10.30 8.83
N ALA A 143 -40.82 10.85 9.82
CA ALA A 143 -41.11 10.16 11.06
C ALA A 143 -42.35 9.29 10.90
N CYS A 144 -42.28 8.03 11.33
CA CYS A 144 -43.45 7.15 11.31
C CYS A 144 -44.59 7.70 12.19
N MET A 145 -45.81 7.81 11.65
CA MET A 145 -46.96 8.33 12.41
C MET A 145 -47.40 7.43 13.58
N SER A 146 -46.99 6.15 13.58
CA SER A 146 -47.38 5.17 14.61
C SER A 146 -46.40 5.10 15.78
N CYS A 147 -45.09 5.16 15.50
CA CYS A 147 -44.05 5.00 16.54
C CYS A 147 -43.07 6.17 16.67
N SER A 148 -43.22 7.21 15.84
CA SER A 148 -42.38 8.42 15.81
C SER A 148 -40.89 8.17 15.61
N GLN A 149 -40.51 7.00 15.09
CA GLN A 149 -39.14 6.71 14.71
C GLN A 149 -38.83 7.26 13.32
N GLU A 150 -37.59 7.69 13.12
CA GLU A 150 -37.06 8.25 11.88
C GLU A 150 -35.99 7.33 11.25
N GLY A 151 -35.44 7.74 10.10
CA GLY A 151 -34.36 7.04 9.42
C GLY A 151 -34.84 5.83 8.63
N HIS A 152 -35.93 6.02 7.89
CA HIS A 152 -36.46 5.06 6.93
C HIS A 152 -35.71 5.16 5.61
N ASP A 153 -35.61 4.03 4.89
CA ASP A 153 -35.09 4.03 3.53
C ASP A 153 -36.05 4.87 2.65
N PRO A 154 -35.55 5.59 1.63
CA PRO A 154 -36.34 6.56 0.88
C PRO A 154 -37.47 5.93 0.04
N ASP A 155 -37.38 4.62 -0.21
CA ASP A 155 -38.37 3.79 -0.91
C ASP A 155 -39.15 2.86 0.03
N ALA A 156 -39.11 3.08 1.34
CA ALA A 156 -39.81 2.25 2.31
C ALA A 156 -41.33 2.56 2.36
N ASP A 157 -42.17 1.60 1.98
CA ASP A 157 -43.64 1.67 2.16
C ASP A 157 -44.07 1.42 3.62
N PHE A 158 -43.22 0.76 4.41
CA PHE A 158 -43.52 0.34 5.79
C PHE A 158 -42.39 0.68 6.75
N CYS A 159 -42.76 1.01 7.99
CA CYS A 159 -41.86 1.35 9.07
C CYS A 159 -41.04 0.13 9.51
N LYS A 160 -39.70 0.23 9.45
CA LYS A 160 -38.78 -0.84 9.87
C LYS A 160 -38.82 -1.23 11.35
N TYR A 161 -39.42 -0.40 12.20
CA TYR A 161 -39.48 -0.63 13.65
C TYR A 161 -40.82 -1.20 14.12
N CYS A 162 -41.94 -0.76 13.53
CA CYS A 162 -43.28 -1.17 13.97
C CYS A 162 -44.16 -1.80 12.87
N GLY A 163 -43.72 -1.78 11.60
CA GLY A 163 -44.46 -2.37 10.48
C GLY A 163 -45.68 -1.59 10.00
N ALA A 164 -45.96 -0.40 10.56
CA ALA A 164 -47.01 0.48 10.08
C ALA A 164 -46.65 1.11 8.72
N ALA A 165 -47.64 1.45 7.90
CA ALA A 165 -47.41 2.20 6.67
C ALA A 165 -46.79 3.58 6.97
N LEU A 166 -45.84 4.00 6.15
CA LEU A 166 -45.12 5.28 6.28
C LEU A 166 -45.83 6.44 5.55
#